data_AF-A0A7X7UVK7-F1
#
_entry.id   AF-A0A7X7UVK7-F1
#
_cell.length_a   1.000
_cell.length_b   1.000
_cell.length_c   1.000
_cell.angle_alpha   90.00
_cell.angle_beta   90.00
_cell.angle_gamma   90.00
#
_symmetry.space_group_name_H-M   'P 1'
#
loop_
_entity.id
_entity.type
_entity.pdbx_description
1 polymer ?
#
loop_
_entity_poly.entity_id
_entity_poly.type
_entity_poly.pdbx_seq_one_letter_code
_entity_poly.pdbx_strand_id
1 'polypeptide(L)'
;EFEIVAVAIDQEEEEWKNFIKARNLKWINIHMPYSVDNEIIENYNVNETPKMFLLSNDLTVVSLPATVRQLEAKLKKLTKRKSK
;
A
#
# COMPACT_ATOMS: atom_id res chain seq x y z
N GLU A 1 12.41 7.01 -8.86
CA GLU A 1 11.79 5.69 -8.98
C GLU A 1 10.42 5.70 -8.33
N PHE A 2 9.50 4.82 -8.73
CA PHE A 2 8.20 4.64 -8.07
C PHE A 2 8.10 3.19 -7.66
N GLU A 3 7.84 2.94 -6.39
CA GLU A 3 7.80 1.61 -5.79
C GLU A 3 6.46 1.42 -5.07
N ILE A 4 6.01 0.17 -4.99
CA ILE A 4 4.82 -0.19 -4.24
C ILE A 4 5.20 -1.24 -3.21
N VAL A 5 4.81 -0.95 -1.96
CA VAL A 5 4.90 -1.87 -0.83
C VAL A 5 3.48 -2.24 -0.43
N ALA A 6 3.14 -3.51 -0.56
CA ALA A 6 1.86 -4.07 -0.15
C ALA A 6 2.03 -4.84 1.16
N VAL A 7 1.30 -4.43 2.19
CA VAL A 7 1.24 -5.12 3.48
C VAL A 7 -0.10 -5.83 3.58
N ALA A 8 -0.07 -7.15 3.64
CA ALA A 8 -1.25 -7.99 3.83
C ALA A 8 -1.41 -8.33 5.30
N ILE A 9 -2.63 -8.20 5.82
CA ILE A 9 -2.99 -8.50 7.21
C ILE A 9 -3.81 -9.79 7.34
N ASP A 10 -3.83 -10.60 6.28
CA ASP A 10 -4.45 -11.92 6.23
C ASP A 10 -3.83 -12.85 7.29
N GLN A 11 -4.61 -13.79 7.82
CA GLN A 11 -4.09 -14.77 8.80
C GLN A 11 -3.34 -15.92 8.11
N GLU A 12 -3.85 -16.34 6.95
CA GLU A 12 -3.40 -17.56 6.27
C GLU A 12 -2.25 -17.28 5.29
N GLU A 13 -1.01 -17.48 5.77
CA GLU A 13 0.21 -17.20 5.01
C GLU A 13 0.26 -17.94 3.66
N GLU A 14 -0.21 -19.20 3.61
CA GLU A 14 -0.19 -19.99 2.38
C GLU A 14 -1.21 -19.49 1.34
N GLU A 15 -2.37 -18.99 1.78
CA GLU A 15 -3.33 -18.35 0.87
C GLU A 15 -2.75 -17.06 0.28
N TRP A 16 -2.10 -16.25 1.12
CA TRP A 16 -1.41 -15.04 0.69
C TRP A 16 -0.28 -15.34 -0.32
N LYS A 17 0.59 -16.32 -0.05
CA LYS A 17 1.64 -16.76 -0.98
C LYS A 17 1.07 -17.21 -2.32
N ASN A 18 0.02 -18.02 -2.28
CA ASN A 18 -0.65 -18.52 -3.49
C ASN A 18 -1.27 -17.39 -4.30
N PHE A 19 -1.89 -16.40 -3.63
CA PHE A 19 -2.46 -15.21 -4.27
C PHE A 19 -1.39 -14.40 -5.01
N ILE A 20 -0.27 -14.09 -4.35
CA ILE A 20 0.85 -13.35 -4.96
C ILE A 20 1.38 -14.09 -6.18
N LYS A 21 1.61 -15.41 -6.05
CA LYS A 21 2.14 -16.24 -7.13
C LYS A 21 1.18 -16.32 -8.31
N ALA A 22 -0.10 -16.57 -8.06
CA ALA A 22 -1.12 -16.69 -9.09
C ALA A 22 -1.34 -15.38 -9.87
N ARG A 23 -1.16 -14.23 -9.21
CA ARG A 23 -1.30 -12.90 -9.82
C ARG A 23 0.01 -12.30 -10.32
N ASN A 24 1.14 -13.00 -10.14
CA ASN A 24 2.48 -12.53 -10.50
C ASN A 24 2.76 -11.10 -9.97
N LEU A 25 2.41 -10.86 -8.69
CA LEU A 25 2.60 -9.55 -8.06
C LEU A 25 4.08 -9.34 -7.73
N LYS A 26 4.78 -8.59 -8.59
CA LYS A 26 6.24 -8.35 -8.48
C LYS A 26 6.63 -7.21 -7.53
N TRP A 27 5.67 -6.71 -6.76
CA TRP A 27 5.87 -5.58 -5.88
C TRP A 27 6.59 -6.07 -4.61
N ILE A 28 7.00 -5.15 -3.73
CA ILE A 28 7.40 -5.57 -2.39
C ILE A 28 6.12 -6.00 -1.67
N ASN A 29 6.00 -7.28 -1.36
CA ASN A 29 4.85 -7.83 -0.65
C ASN A 29 5.29 -8.33 0.73
N ILE A 30 4.56 -7.95 1.77
CA ILE A 30 4.82 -8.29 3.17
C ILE A 30 3.57 -8.97 3.72
N HIS A 31 3.74 -10.13 4.35
CA HIS A 31 2.70 -10.77 5.15
C HIS A 31 2.90 -10.39 6.60
N MET A 32 1.87 -9.79 7.20
CA MET A 32 1.89 -9.34 8.58
C MET A 32 0.51 -9.61 9.18
N PRO A 33 0.26 -10.83 9.67
CA PRO A 33 -1.04 -11.21 10.22
C PRO A 33 -1.58 -10.19 11.20
N TYR A 34 -2.88 -9.94 11.12
CA TYR A 34 -3.57 -9.10 12.08
C TYR A 34 -3.33 -9.64 13.50
N SER A 35 -2.84 -8.78 14.38
CA SER A 35 -2.77 -9.02 15.82
C SER A 35 -3.19 -7.74 16.53
N VAL A 36 -3.89 -7.88 17.66
CA VAL A 36 -4.36 -6.75 18.48
C VAL A 36 -3.18 -5.96 19.04
N ASP A 37 -2.04 -6.63 19.24
CA ASP A 37 -0.79 -6.04 19.73
C ASP A 37 0.09 -5.48 18.59
N ASN A 38 -0.39 -5.51 17.35
CA ASN A 38 0.40 -5.04 16.21
C ASN A 38 0.32 -3.51 16.11
N GLU A 39 1.37 -2.85 16.59
CA GLU A 39 1.52 -1.39 16.58
C GLU A 39 1.31 -0.77 15.20
N ILE A 40 1.52 -1.50 14.09
CA ILE A 40 1.33 -0.95 12.73
C ILE A 40 -0.15 -0.66 12.47
N ILE A 41 -1.06 -1.50 12.95
CA ILE A 41 -2.50 -1.34 12.72
C ILE A 41 -3.00 -0.08 13.43
N GLU A 42 -2.52 0.14 14.65
CA GLU A 42 -2.82 1.33 15.44
C GLU A 42 -2.14 2.59 14.87
N ASN A 43 -0.83 2.54 14.66
CA ASN A 43 -0.03 3.68 14.18
C ASN A 43 -0.48 4.18 12.80
N TYR A 44 -0.96 3.29 11.93
CA TYR A 44 -1.48 3.64 10.60
C TYR A 44 -3.01 3.71 10.54
N ASN A 45 -3.70 3.55 11.68
CA ASN A 45 -5.15 3.59 11.81
C ASN A 45 -5.86 2.72 10.73
N VAL A 46 -5.43 1.46 10.62
CA VAL A 46 -5.94 0.50 9.64
C VAL A 46 -7.26 -0.08 10.15
N ASN A 47 -8.35 0.63 9.84
CA ASN A 47 -9.72 0.27 10.22
C ASN A 47 -10.53 -0.38 9.08
N GLU A 48 -10.03 -0.31 7.85
CA GLU A 48 -10.64 -0.88 6.65
C GLU A 48 -9.55 -1.23 5.63
N THR A 49 -9.86 -2.17 4.72
CA THR A 49 -8.99 -2.50 3.59
C THR A 49 -9.72 -2.26 2.27
N PRO A 50 -9.03 -1.77 1.21
CA PRO A 50 -7.63 -1.34 1.22
C PRO A 50 -7.44 0.04 1.87
N LYS A 51 -6.33 0.22 2.61
CA LYS A 51 -5.86 1.53 3.09
C LYS A 51 -4.57 1.90 2.38
N MET A 52 -4.55 3.05 1.72
CA MET A 52 -3.44 3.46 0.86
C MET A 52 -2.78 4.74 1.36
N PHE A 53 -1.45 4.73 1.35
CA PHE A 53 -0.60 5.88 1.68
C PHE A 53 0.28 6.15 0.46
N LEU A 54 0.20 7.37 -0.07
CA LEU A 54 1.15 7.82 -1.07
C LEU A 54 2.20 8.68 -0.38
N LEU A 55 3.46 8.25 -0.46
CA LEU A 55 4.59 8.91 0.18
C LEU A 55 5.48 9.59 -0.86
N SER A 56 6.19 10.65 -0.46
CA SER A 56 7.35 11.17 -1.18
C SER A 56 8.63 10.41 -0.82
N ASN A 57 9.73 10.71 -1.51
CA ASN A 57 11.02 10.05 -1.30
C ASN A 57 11.61 10.23 0.11
N ASP A 58 11.17 11.25 0.85
CA ASP A 58 11.50 11.54 2.24
C ASP A 58 10.52 10.90 3.24
N LEU A 59 9.68 9.97 2.76
CA LEU A 59 8.64 9.27 3.53
C LEU A 59 7.50 10.15 4.08
N THR A 60 7.41 11.41 3.62
CA THR A 60 6.27 12.27 3.96
C THR A 60 5.00 11.81 3.25
N VAL A 61 3.88 11.71 3.97
CA VAL A 61 2.57 11.40 3.39
C VAL A 61 2.11 12.56 2.51
N VAL A 62 2.01 12.34 1.20
CA VAL A 62 1.54 13.34 0.22
C VAL A 62 0.07 13.15 -0.18
N SER A 63 -0.52 11.99 0.12
CA SER A 63 -1.94 11.69 -0.14
C SER A 63 -2.40 10.42 0.59
N LEU A 64 -3.68 10.38 0.97
CA LEU A 64 -4.37 9.20 1.50
C LEU A 64 -5.56 8.84 0.57
N PRO A 65 -5.31 8.25 -0.61
CA PRO A 65 -6.39 7.94 -1.52
C PRO A 65 -7.28 6.82 -0.96
N ALA A 66 -8.60 7.02 -0.98
CA ALA A 66 -9.58 6.01 -0.58
C ALA A 66 -10.00 5.08 -1.75
N THR A 67 -9.69 5.47 -2.98
CA THR A 67 -10.05 4.73 -4.20
C THR A 67 -8.91 4.75 -5.22
N VAL A 68 -8.90 3.76 -6.12
CA VAL A 68 -7.95 3.69 -7.25
C VAL A 68 -8.04 4.97 -8.10
N ARG A 69 -9.25 5.48 -8.36
CA ARG A 69 -9.44 6.71 -9.13
C ARG A 69 -8.78 7.92 -8.47
N GLN A 70 -8.84 8.04 -7.15
CA GLN A 70 -8.15 9.11 -6.42
C GLN A 70 -6.63 8.97 -6.50
N LEU A 71 -6.11 7.74 -6.37
CA LEU A 71 -4.69 7.44 -6.53
C LEU A 71 -4.19 7.84 -7.92
N GLU A 72 -4.87 7.38 -8.99
CA GLU A 72 -4.52 7.71 -10.38
C GLU A 72 -4.51 9.22 -10.64
N ALA A 73 -5.53 9.93 -10.15
CA ALA A 73 -5.62 11.38 -10.29
C ALA A 73 -4.43 12.09 -9.61
N LYS A 74 -4.05 11.62 -8.42
CA LYS A 74 -2.90 12.17 -7.69
C LYS A 74 -1.58 11.88 -8.40
N LEU A 75 -1.36 10.64 -8.83
CA LEU A 75 -0.15 10.24 -9.58
C LEU A 75 0.01 11.06 -10.85
N LYS A 76 -1.06 11.23 -11.64
CA LYS A 76 -1.05 12.06 -12.86
C LYS A 76 -0.67 13.51 -12.59
N LYS A 77 -1.08 14.08 -11.45
CA LYS A 77 -0.71 15.45 -11.06
C LYS A 77 0.78 15.55 -10.68
N LEU A 78 1.30 14.54 -10.00
CA LEU A 78 2.71 14.50 -9.56
C LEU A 78 3.68 14.26 -10.72
N THR A 79 3.33 13.41 -11.68
CA THR A 79 4.17 13.15 -12.86
C THR A 79 4.21 14.36 -13.80
N LYS A 80 3.08 15.05 -14.01
CA LYS A 80 3.04 16.29 -14.82
C LYS A 80 3.88 17.44 -14.24
N ARG A 81 4.01 17.53 -12.92
CA ARG A 81 4.85 18.56 -12.26
C ARG A 81 6.34 18.32 -12.45
N LYS A 82 6.80 17.10 -12.72
CA LYS A 82 8.21 16.79 -12.96
C LYS A 82 8.67 17.12 -14.39
N SER A 83 7.75 17.39 -15.33
CA SER A 83 8.06 17.71 -16.73
C SER A 83 8.07 19.22 -17.05
N LYS A 84 8.08 20.07 -16.02
CA LYS A 84 8.28 21.52 -16.11
C LYS A 84 9.44 21.88 -15.19
#